data_AF-C2BG15-F1
#
_entry.id   AF-C2BG15-F1
#
_cell.length_a   1.000
_cell.length_b   1.000
_cell.length_c   1.000
_cell.angle_alpha   90.00
_cell.angle_beta   90.00
_cell.angle_gamma   90.00
#
_symmetry.space_group_name_H-M   'P 1'
#
loop_
_entity.id
_entity.type
_entity.pdbx_description
1 polymer ?
#
loop_
_entity_poly.entity_id
_entity_poly.type
_entity_poly.pdbx_seq_one_letter_code
_entity_poly.pdbx_strand_id
1 'polypeptide(L)'
;MEITIEKQDSQINLFPKNLIEEVTQNVQMILISPKYSVPLDRDFGTSHKQLDTPVNVAQPKLIMEIVDAIEKYEPRAEITKINFKVDEAKAGKLIPVVGVKIKDE
;
A
#
# COMPACT_ATOMS: atom_id res chain seq x y z
N MET A 1 9.86 -14.38 2.38
CA MET A 1 10.56 -13.80 1.21
C MET A 1 10.36 -12.29 1.22
N GLU A 2 11.36 -11.49 0.84
CA GLU A 2 11.20 -10.04 0.69
C GLU A 2 10.65 -9.74 -0.71
N ILE A 3 9.51 -9.05 -0.78
CA ILE A 3 8.87 -8.70 -2.04
C ILE A 3 8.70 -7.19 -2.06
N THR A 4 9.22 -6.58 -3.14
CA THR A 4 8.99 -5.17 -3.40
C THR A 4 7.74 -5.04 -4.27
N ILE A 5 6.70 -4.44 -3.72
CA ILE A 5 5.43 -4.26 -4.43
C ILE A 5 5.45 -2.88 -5.10
N GLU A 6 5.43 -2.88 -6.43
CA GLU A 6 5.18 -1.70 -7.26
C GLU A 6 3.71 -1.69 -7.74
N LYS A 7 3.20 -0.53 -8.14
CA LYS A 7 1.89 -0.43 -8.80
C LYS A 7 1.97 -1.17 -10.14
N GLN A 8 1.48 -2.40 -10.18
CA GLN A 8 1.19 -3.12 -11.42
C GLN A 8 -0.32 -3.08 -11.66
N ASP A 9 -0.73 -2.65 -12.86
CA ASP A 9 -2.10 -2.84 -13.35
C ASP A 9 -2.28 -4.32 -13.70
N SER A 10 -2.27 -5.18 -12.68
CA SER A 10 -2.42 -6.62 -12.80
C SER A 10 -3.90 -7.00 -12.83
N GLN A 11 -4.25 -7.98 -13.66
CA GLN A 11 -5.57 -8.62 -13.57
C GLN A 11 -5.75 -9.20 -12.16
N ILE A 12 -6.84 -8.85 -11.49
CA ILE A 12 -7.20 -9.38 -10.17
C ILE A 12 -7.44 -10.89 -10.32
N ASN A 13 -6.60 -11.70 -9.69
CA ASN A 13 -6.79 -13.15 -9.65
C ASN A 13 -7.65 -13.50 -8.42
N LEU A 14 -8.85 -14.02 -8.67
CA LEU A 14 -9.76 -14.45 -7.60
C LEU A 14 -9.43 -15.84 -7.06
N PHE A 15 -8.55 -16.58 -7.74
CA PHE A 15 -8.10 -17.92 -7.34
C PHE A 15 -6.56 -17.97 -7.33
N PRO A 16 -5.91 -17.30 -6.36
CA PRO A 16 -4.47 -17.39 -6.19
C PRO A 16 -4.08 -18.82 -5.83
N LYS A 17 -2.98 -19.31 -6.42
CA LYS A 17 -2.45 -20.66 -6.12
C LYS A 17 -1.45 -20.64 -4.97
N ASN A 18 -0.90 -19.47 -4.68
CA ASN A 18 0.17 -19.25 -3.71
C ASN A 18 -0.25 -18.19 -2.69
N LEU A 19 0.08 -18.42 -1.41
CA LEU A 19 -0.13 -17.44 -0.33
C LEU A 19 0.52 -16.08 -0.64
N ILE A 20 1.66 -16.12 -1.33
CA ILE A 20 2.41 -14.93 -1.74
C ILE A 20 1.61 -14.04 -2.69
N GLU A 21 0.95 -14.63 -3.67
CA GLU A 21 0.15 -13.90 -4.67
C GLU A 21 -1.08 -13.29 -4.01
N GLU A 22 -1.73 -14.04 -3.12
CA GLU A 22 -2.89 -13.59 -2.35
C GLU A 22 -2.55 -12.36 -1.50
N VAL A 23 -1.52 -12.46 -0.66
CA VAL A 23 -1.11 -11.37 0.23
C VAL A 23 -0.66 -10.14 -0.57
N THR A 24 0.09 -10.35 -1.65
CA THR A 24 0.54 -9.24 -2.51
C THR A 24 -0.65 -8.50 -3.13
N GLN A 25 -1.66 -9.24 -3.61
CA GLN A 25 -2.87 -8.66 -4.19
C GLN A 25 -3.71 -7.90 -3.14
N ASN A 26 -3.87 -8.47 -1.93
CA ASN A 26 -4.60 -7.81 -0.86
C ASN A 26 -3.92 -6.50 -0.43
N VAL A 27 -2.60 -6.50 -0.26
CA VAL A 27 -1.82 -5.30 0.05
C VAL A 27 -1.96 -4.25 -1.06
N GLN A 28 -1.90 -4.65 -2.33
CA GLN A 28 -2.15 -3.74 -3.45
C GLN A 28 -3.56 -3.14 -3.39
N MET A 29 -4.57 -3.93 -3.06
CA MET A 29 -5.95 -3.46 -2.96
C MET A 29 -6.11 -2.41 -1.86
N ILE A 30 -5.47 -2.60 -0.70
CA ILE A 30 -5.45 -1.63 0.40
C ILE A 30 -4.79 -0.31 -0.05
N LEU A 31 -3.67 -0.39 -0.77
CA LEU A 31 -2.93 0.81 -1.20
C LEU A 31 -3.68 1.62 -2.27
N ILE A 32 -4.39 0.95 -3.18
CA ILE A 32 -5.10 1.60 -4.31
C ILE A 32 -6.44 2.21 -3.87
N SER A 33 -7.11 1.56 -2.91
CA SER A 33 -8.46 1.96 -2.53
C SER A 33 -8.45 3.28 -1.74
N PRO A 34 -9.19 4.31 -2.17
CA PRO A 34 -9.32 5.53 -1.39
C PRO A 34 -10.24 5.29 -0.19
N LYS A 35 -9.87 5.84 0.96
CA LYS A 35 -10.70 5.81 2.17
C LYS A 35 -12.11 6.35 1.89
N TYR A 36 -13.13 5.78 2.54
CA TYR A 36 -14.56 6.04 2.35
C TYR A 36 -15.18 5.51 1.04
N SER A 37 -14.42 4.88 0.13
CA SER A 37 -14.98 4.32 -1.10
C SER A 37 -15.79 3.04 -0.88
N VAL A 38 -15.46 2.27 0.16
CA VAL A 38 -16.10 0.99 0.48
C VAL A 38 -17.29 1.25 1.42
N PRO A 39 -18.55 0.98 1.01
CA PRO A 39 -19.73 1.39 1.79
C PRO A 39 -19.84 0.77 3.18
N LEU A 40 -19.46 -0.51 3.31
CA LEU A 40 -19.57 -1.28 4.56
C LEU A 40 -18.32 -1.16 5.46
N ASP A 41 -17.21 -0.64 4.92
CA ASP A 41 -16.00 -0.36 5.69
C ASP A 41 -15.39 0.98 5.24
N ARG A 42 -15.76 2.03 5.96
CA ARG A 42 -15.30 3.39 5.68
C ARG A 42 -13.83 3.60 6.02
N ASP A 43 -13.27 2.76 6.89
CA ASP A 43 -11.88 2.89 7.30
C ASP A 43 -10.90 2.21 6.35
N PHE A 44 -11.41 1.45 5.36
CA PHE A 44 -10.60 0.70 4.42
C PHE A 44 -9.86 1.61 3.42
N GLY A 45 -8.58 1.32 3.21
CA GLY A 45 -7.73 1.96 2.21
C GLY A 45 -6.90 3.14 2.74
N THR A 46 -6.36 3.95 1.81
CA THR A 46 -5.48 5.08 2.13
C THR A 46 -6.21 6.43 2.01
N SER A 47 -5.97 7.33 2.97
CA SER A 47 -6.50 8.69 2.96
C SER A 47 -5.70 9.58 2.03
N HIS A 48 -6.42 10.34 1.21
CA HIS A 48 -5.84 11.28 0.25
C HIS A 48 -5.73 12.69 0.84
N LYS A 49 -5.68 12.83 2.17
CA LYS A 49 -5.66 14.12 2.88
C LYS A 49 -4.36 14.91 2.66
N GLN A 50 -3.30 14.22 2.27
CA GLN A 50 -1.94 14.76 2.18
C GLN A 50 -1.62 15.29 0.78
N LEU A 51 -2.60 15.32 -0.15
CA LEU A 51 -2.43 15.78 -1.53
C LEU A 51 -1.87 17.21 -1.62
N ASP A 52 -2.35 18.13 -0.77
CA ASP A 52 -1.96 19.54 -0.77
C ASP A 52 -0.85 19.87 0.25
N THR A 53 -0.31 18.84 0.91
CA THR A 53 0.74 19.04 1.91
C THR A 53 2.14 18.99 1.28
N PRO A 54 3.11 19.77 1.77
CA PRO A 54 4.47 19.74 1.24
C PRO A 54 5.06 18.33 1.42
N VAL A 55 5.83 17.87 0.43
CA VAL A 55 6.38 16.51 0.34
C VAL A 55 7.08 16.07 1.64
N ASN A 56 7.84 16.96 2.25
CA ASN A 56 8.59 16.69 3.49
C ASN A 56 7.69 16.32 4.69
N VAL A 57 6.46 16.83 4.71
CA VAL A 57 5.47 16.54 5.76
C VAL A 57 4.53 15.41 5.33
N ALA A 58 4.22 15.33 4.04
CA ALA A 58 3.36 14.30 3.47
C ALA A 58 3.95 12.89 3.63
N GLN A 59 5.24 12.72 3.32
CA GLN A 59 5.93 11.42 3.35
C GLN A 59 5.80 10.68 4.69
N PRO A 60 6.22 11.24 5.84
CA PRO A 60 6.14 10.53 7.12
C PRO A 60 4.68 10.23 7.53
N LYS A 61 3.73 11.11 7.20
CA LYS A 61 2.31 10.88 7.47
C LYS A 61 1.74 9.74 6.64
N LEU A 62 2.10 9.67 5.35
CA LEU A 62 1.71 8.58 4.46
C LEU A 62 2.32 7.25 4.89
N ILE A 63 3.57 7.24 5.37
CA ILE A 63 4.20 6.04 5.93
C ILE A 63 3.37 5.50 7.09
N MET A 64 3.08 6.31 8.11
CA MET A 64 2.32 5.87 9.28
C MET A 64 0.96 5.30 8.88
N GLU A 65 0.27 5.99 7.97
CA GLU A 65 -1.04 5.55 7.49
C GLU A 65 -0.99 4.21 6.73
N ILE A 66 0.04 4.01 5.90
CA ILE A 66 0.24 2.74 5.18
C ILE A 66 0.53 1.60 6.17
N VAL A 67 1.35 1.86 7.20
CA VAL A 67 1.65 0.87 8.24
C VAL A 67 0.38 0.48 8.98
N ASP A 68 -0.37 1.45 9.50
CA ASP A 68 -1.61 1.21 10.24
C ASP A 68 -2.64 0.42 9.40
N ALA A 69 -2.77 0.76 8.12
CA ALA A 69 -3.70 0.10 7.22
C ALA A 69 -3.32 -1.37 6.96
N ILE A 70 -2.04 -1.64 6.68
CA ILE A 70 -1.57 -3.01 6.42
C ILE A 70 -1.65 -3.85 7.69
N GLU A 71 -1.24 -3.34 8.85
CA GLU A 71 -1.34 -4.08 10.12
C GLU A 71 -2.78 -4.45 10.47
N LYS A 72 -3.74 -3.56 10.16
CA LYS A 72 -5.16 -3.79 10.43
C LYS A 72 -5.79 -4.80 9.47
N TYR A 73 -5.52 -4.67 8.18
CA TYR A 73 -6.25 -5.42 7.14
C TYR A 73 -5.52 -6.66 6.64
N GLU A 74 -4.20 -6.74 6.76
CA GLU A 74 -3.39 -7.88 6.33
C GLU A 74 -2.29 -8.20 7.35
N PRO A 75 -2.64 -8.78 8.53
CA PRO A 75 -1.68 -9.05 9.60
C PRO A 75 -0.61 -10.11 9.24
N ARG A 76 -0.80 -10.85 8.16
CA ARG A 76 0.17 -11.83 7.62
C ARG A 76 1.35 -11.15 6.90
N ALA A 77 1.18 -9.89 6.52
CA ALA A 77 2.21 -9.07 5.88
C ALA A 77 2.97 -8.24 6.92
N GLU A 78 4.28 -8.47 7.05
CA GLU A 78 5.18 -7.62 7.82
C GLU A 78 5.88 -6.62 6.89
N ILE A 79 5.79 -5.33 7.20
CA ILE A 79 6.43 -4.30 6.39
C ILE A 79 7.91 -4.25 6.75
N THR A 80 8.79 -4.47 5.77
CA THR A 80 10.24 -4.31 5.96
C THR A 80 10.71 -2.91 5.61
N LYS A 81 10.18 -2.32 4.55
CA LYS A 81 10.62 -0.99 4.07
C LYS A 81 9.55 -0.27 3.28
N ILE A 82 9.41 1.03 3.47
CA ILE A 82 8.58 1.90 2.62
C ILE A 82 9.50 2.93 1.98
N ASN A 83 9.51 2.97 0.64
CA ASN A 83 10.20 3.97 -0.16
C ASN A 83 9.19 4.77 -0.98
N PHE A 84 9.59 5.96 -1.44
CA PHE A 84 8.82 6.73 -2.41
C PHE A 84 9.67 6.97 -3.65
N LYS A 85 9.18 6.56 -4.82
CA LYS A 85 9.73 7.01 -6.10
C LYS A 85 9.14 8.38 -6.39
N VAL A 86 10.02 9.36 -6.61
CA VAL A 86 9.64 10.69 -7.10
C VAL A 86 9.77 10.64 -8.62
N ASP A 87 8.68 10.96 -9.32
CA ASP A 87 8.72 11.09 -10.77
C ASP A 87 9.45 12.39 -11.14
N GLU A 88 10.70 12.30 -11.60
CA GLU A 88 11.53 13.47 -11.95
C GLU A 88 10.89 14.33 -13.06
N ALA A 89 10.05 13.74 -13.91
CA ALA A 89 9.35 14.44 -14.98
C ALA A 89 8.09 15.20 -14.50
N LYS A 90 7.55 14.85 -13.33
CA LYS A 90 6.39 15.49 -12.71
C LYS A 90 6.65 15.76 -11.22
N ALA A 91 7.34 16.88 -10.97
CA ALA A 91 7.59 17.37 -9.61
C ALA A 91 6.28 17.38 -8.80
N GLY A 92 6.25 16.60 -7.72
CA GLY A 92 5.10 16.46 -6.83
C GLY A 92 4.38 15.11 -6.87
N LYS A 93 4.69 14.21 -7.82
CA LYS A 93 4.11 12.87 -7.83
C LYS A 93 4.94 11.90 -6.99
N LEU A 94 4.38 11.48 -5.86
CA LEU A 94 4.95 10.46 -4.98
C LEU A 94 4.31 9.11 -5.27
N ILE A 95 5.13 8.11 -5.62
CA ILE A 95 4.68 6.73 -5.79
C ILE A 95 5.24 5.91 -4.63
N PRO A 96 4.41 5.45 -3.68
CA PRO A 96 4.86 4.58 -2.60
C PRO A 96 5.27 3.22 -3.17
N VAL A 97 6.38 2.70 -2.69
CA VAL A 97 6.91 1.36 -2.96
C VAL A 97 7.07 0.67 -1.61
N VAL A 98 6.30 -0.38 -1.40
CA VAL A 98 6.24 -1.08 -0.11
C VAL A 98 6.94 -2.43 -0.25
N GLY A 99 7.95 -2.65 0.58
CA GLY A 99 8.60 -3.92 0.81
C GLY A 99 7.84 -4.69 1.88
N VAL A 100 7.33 -5.87 1.52
CA VAL A 100 6.58 -6.75 2.41
C VAL A 100 7.34 -8.07 2.57
N LYS A 101 7.38 -8.56 3.80
CA LYS A 101 7.81 -9.91 4.17
C LYS A 101 6.60 -10.65 4.72
N ILE A 102 6.30 -11.81 4.16
CA ILE A 102 5.21 -12.65 4.65
C ILE A 102 5.71 -13.43 5.87
N LYS A 103 4.94 -13.38 6.97
CA LYS A 103 5.13 -14.25 8.13
C LYS A 103 4.50 -15.60 7.78
N ASP A 104 5.35 -16.58 7.47
CA ASP A 104 4.94 -17.99 7.54
C ASP A 104 4.93 -18.38 9.03
N GLU A 105 3.79 -18.89 9.50
CA GLU A 105 3.75 -19.76 10.68
C GLU A 105 4.18 -21.18 10.27
#